data_AF-A0A0G1M987-F1
#
_entry.id   AF-A0A0G1M987-F1
#
_cell.length_a   1.000
_cell.length_b   1.000
_cell.length_c   1.000
_cell.angle_alpha   90.00
_cell.angle_beta   90.00
_cell.angle_gamma   90.00
#
_symmetry.space_group_name_H-M   'P 1'
#
loop_
_entity.id
_entity.type
_entity.pdbx_description
1 polymer ?
#
loop_
_entity_poly.entity_id
_entity_poly.type
_entity_poly.pdbx_seq_one_letter_code
_entity_poly.pdbx_strand_id
1 'polypeptide(L)'
;MCRKKQERIGKIPLSGDRKTDSLFRRIVQALKNRKIKVYRVKIIRDPDNPRKELAGFMCLNHKEIYVIHELPDWPGQQNLIHEALHILFPFAWHDKIDRLEFFLWKHFNDKQKKYLKRFIPGHCVKCNPRQITLAHKDCYQK
;
A
#
# COMPACT_ATOMS: atom_id res chain seq x y z
N MET A 1 4.49 29.80 8.71
CA MET A 1 4.16 29.30 7.36
C MET A 1 5.01 28.07 7.03
N CYS A 2 4.43 26.87 7.06
CA CYS A 2 5.15 25.64 6.74
C CYS A 2 5.23 25.48 5.21
N ARG A 3 6.42 25.63 4.62
CA ARG A 3 6.62 25.44 3.18
C ARG A 3 6.33 23.98 2.84
N LYS A 4 5.18 23.72 2.19
CA LYS A 4 4.89 22.43 1.53
C LYS A 4 6.00 22.20 0.51
N LYS A 5 6.95 21.31 0.83
CA LYS A 5 7.92 20.74 -0.10
C LYS A 5 7.08 20.10 -1.23
N GLN A 6 6.91 20.79 -2.34
CA GLN A 6 6.45 20.14 -3.57
C GLN A 6 7.53 19.14 -3.93
N GLU A 7 7.32 17.87 -3.57
CA GLU A 7 8.18 16.79 -4.01
C GLU A 7 8.18 16.80 -5.53
N ARG A 8 9.34 17.10 -6.13
CA ARG A 8 9.56 16.89 -7.56
C ARG A 8 9.40 15.40 -7.81
N ILE A 9 8.21 14.99 -8.23
CA ILE A 9 7.96 13.60 -8.57
C ILE A 9 8.72 13.32 -9.87
N GLY A 10 9.93 12.79 -9.73
CA GLY A 10 10.77 12.41 -10.87
C GLY A 10 10.07 11.43 -11.82
N LYS A 11 10.63 11.31 -13.03
CA LYS A 11 10.16 10.40 -14.08
C LYS A 11 9.93 8.98 -13.50
N ILE A 12 8.78 8.38 -13.81
CA ILE A 12 8.44 7.03 -13.39
C ILE A 12 9.48 6.06 -14.00
N PRO A 13 10.19 5.26 -13.20
CA PRO A 13 11.17 4.32 -13.72
C PRO A 13 10.49 3.18 -14.49
N LEU A 14 11.15 2.74 -15.55
CA LEU A 14 10.71 1.66 -16.42
C LEU A 14 11.67 0.47 -16.29
N SER A 15 11.14 -0.73 -16.46
CA SER A 15 11.88 -1.99 -16.47
C SER A 15 12.24 -2.44 -17.88
N GLY A 16 11.51 -1.97 -18.89
CA GLY A 16 11.64 -2.44 -20.28
C GLY A 16 10.61 -3.50 -20.64
N ASP A 17 9.97 -4.15 -19.66
CA ASP A 17 8.83 -5.02 -19.91
C ASP A 17 7.53 -4.21 -19.98
N ARG A 18 6.88 -4.22 -21.15
CA ARG A 18 5.70 -3.38 -21.43
C ARG A 18 4.53 -3.67 -20.49
N LYS A 19 4.31 -4.94 -20.12
CA LYS A 19 3.17 -5.35 -19.27
C LYS A 19 3.40 -4.94 -17.82
N THR A 20 4.58 -5.24 -17.29
CA THR A 20 5.02 -4.88 -15.94
C THR A 20 5.05 -3.37 -15.76
N ASP A 21 5.57 -2.63 -16.74
CA ASP A 21 5.62 -1.17 -16.69
C ASP A 21 4.22 -0.53 -16.75
N SER A 22 3.29 -1.15 -17.49
CA SER A 22 1.89 -0.71 -17.51
C SER A 22 1.24 -0.85 -16.13
N LEU A 23 1.41 -2.02 -15.48
CA LEU A 23 0.89 -2.25 -14.13
C LEU A 23 1.56 -1.35 -13.09
N PHE A 24 2.88 -1.17 -13.17
CA PHE A 24 3.61 -0.26 -12.31
C PHE A 24 3.09 1.18 -12.41
N ARG A 25 2.84 1.67 -13.64
CA ARG A 25 2.25 3.00 -13.86
C ARG A 25 0.87 3.11 -13.25
N ARG A 26 0.01 2.10 -13.38
CA ARG A 26 -1.33 2.09 -12.77
C ARG A 26 -1.26 2.15 -11.24
N ILE A 27 -0.36 1.38 -10.62
CA ILE A 27 -0.11 1.44 -9.17
C ILE A 27 0.34 2.84 -8.76
N VAL A 28 1.34 3.38 -9.45
CA VAL A 28 1.85 4.73 -9.16
C VAL A 28 0.76 5.80 -9.35
N GLN A 29 -0.10 5.68 -10.36
CA GLN A 29 -1.22 6.60 -10.57
C GLN A 29 -2.25 6.51 -9.43
N ALA A 30 -2.58 5.29 -8.97
CA ALA A 30 -3.45 5.10 -7.83
C ALA A 30 -2.88 5.76 -6.56
N LEU A 31 -1.59 5.55 -6.29
CA LEU A 31 -0.89 6.14 -5.13
C LEU A 31 -0.71 7.67 -5.22
N LYS A 32 -0.59 8.23 -6.43
CA LYS A 32 -0.53 9.69 -6.65
C LYS A 32 -1.88 10.39 -6.52
N ASN A 33 -2.98 9.63 -6.47
CA ASN A 33 -4.28 10.22 -6.29
C ASN A 33 -4.30 10.95 -4.94
N ARG A 34 -4.52 12.28 -4.96
CA ARG A 34 -4.46 13.13 -3.75
C ARG A 34 -5.46 12.73 -2.66
N LYS A 35 -6.43 11.89 -2.99
CA LYS A 35 -7.39 11.33 -2.04
C LYS A 35 -6.84 10.13 -1.26
N ILE A 36 -5.80 9.47 -1.77
CA ILE A 36 -5.16 8.32 -1.12
C ILE A 36 -4.08 8.84 -0.16
N LYS A 37 -4.19 8.47 1.12
CA LYS A 37 -3.16 8.75 2.13
C LYS A 37 -2.48 7.45 2.51
N VAL A 38 -1.15 7.49 2.62
CA VAL A 38 -0.34 6.35 3.04
C VAL A 38 0.22 6.65 4.43
N TYR A 39 0.05 5.71 5.34
CA TYR A 39 0.52 5.78 6.71
C TYR A 39 1.47 4.61 6.98
N ARG A 40 2.55 4.87 7.72
CA ARG A 40 3.41 3.82 8.25
C ARG A 40 3.03 3.58 9.70
N VAL A 41 2.81 2.33 10.09
CA VAL A 41 2.36 1.95 11.45
C VAL A 41 3.23 0.82 11.99
N LYS A 42 3.37 0.70 13.32
CA LYS A 42 4.19 -0.38 13.89
C LYS A 42 3.51 -1.75 13.85
N ILE A 43 2.21 -1.76 14.06
CA ILE A 43 1.40 -2.97 14.18
C ILE A 43 0.01 -2.66 13.66
N ILE A 44 -0.58 -3.64 12.98
CA ILE A 44 -2.00 -3.70 12.64
C ILE A 44 -2.46 -5.05 13.16
N ARG A 45 -3.51 -5.06 14.00
CA ARG A 45 -4.10 -6.29 14.49
C ARG A 45 -5.41 -6.55 13.78
N ASP A 46 -5.63 -7.81 13.46
CA ASP A 46 -6.91 -8.27 12.95
C ASP A 46 -8.00 -7.99 14.02
N PRO A 47 -9.08 -7.26 13.67
CA PRO A 47 -10.14 -6.94 14.61
C PRO A 47 -10.91 -8.18 15.11
N ASP A 48 -10.99 -9.21 14.28
CA ASP A 48 -11.69 -10.46 14.60
C ASP A 48 -10.75 -11.46 15.28
N ASN A 49 -9.43 -11.29 15.13
CA ASN A 49 -8.42 -12.03 15.87
C ASN A 49 -7.27 -11.11 16.36
N PRO A 50 -7.38 -10.48 17.55
CA PRO A 50 -6.38 -9.54 18.06
C PRO A 50 -4.98 -10.12 18.29
N ARG A 51 -4.82 -11.46 18.25
CA ARG A 51 -3.52 -12.13 18.34
C ARG A 51 -2.82 -12.22 16.98
N LYS A 52 -3.52 -11.96 15.88
CA LYS A 52 -3.01 -12.00 14.51
C LYS A 52 -2.65 -10.59 14.05
N GLU A 53 -1.43 -10.43 13.55
CA GLU A 53 -0.97 -9.20 12.91
C GLU A 53 -1.24 -9.26 11.41
N LEU A 54 -1.74 -8.16 10.84
CA LEU A 54 -2.00 -8.03 9.41
C LEU A 54 -0.82 -7.36 8.73
N ALA A 55 -0.37 -7.86 7.58
CA ALA A 55 0.76 -7.25 6.89
C ALA A 55 0.49 -5.78 6.54
N GLY A 56 -0.71 -5.45 6.09
CA GLY A 56 -1.19 -4.10 5.77
C GLY A 56 -2.70 -3.98 5.96
N PHE A 57 -3.23 -2.79 5.70
CA PHE A 57 -4.67 -2.57 5.66
C PHE A 57 -5.03 -1.40 4.74
N MET A 58 -5.99 -1.61 3.84
CA MET A 58 -6.63 -0.56 3.06
C MET A 58 -8.03 -0.26 3.61
N CYS A 59 -8.22 0.97 4.10
CA CYS A 59 -9.54 1.51 4.37
C CYS A 59 -10.11 2.13 3.09
N LEU A 60 -10.98 1.40 2.38
CA LEU A 60 -11.60 1.87 1.14
C LEU A 60 -12.46 3.12 1.35
N ASN A 61 -13.19 3.20 2.46
CA ASN A 61 -14.08 4.33 2.78
C ASN A 61 -13.31 5.63 2.99
N HIS A 62 -12.15 5.57 3.66
CA HIS A 62 -11.36 6.76 3.95
C HIS A 62 -10.23 7.00 2.95
N LYS A 63 -10.00 6.05 2.03
CA LYS A 63 -8.90 6.09 1.05
C LYS A 63 -7.55 6.15 1.75
N GLU A 64 -7.37 5.32 2.78
CA GLU A 64 -6.18 5.30 3.62
C GLU A 64 -5.52 3.92 3.55
N ILE A 65 -4.24 3.91 3.20
CA ILE A 65 -3.38 2.71 3.19
C ILE A 65 -2.52 2.75 4.45
N TYR A 66 -2.51 1.67 5.22
CA TYR A 66 -1.65 1.47 6.36
C TYR A 66 -0.64 0.38 6.04
N VAL A 67 0.64 0.75 6.06
CA VAL A 67 1.77 -0.14 5.80
C VAL A 67 2.50 -0.40 7.11
N ILE A 68 2.69 -1.68 7.47
CA ILE A 68 3.48 -2.04 8.65
C ILE A 68 4.96 -1.64 8.48
N HIS A 69 5.54 -1.17 9.57
CA HIS A 69 6.95 -0.90 9.73
C HIS A 69 7.74 -2.20 9.70
N GLU A 70 8.37 -2.47 8.55
CA GLU A 70 9.45 -3.46 8.35
C GLU A 70 9.17 -4.82 9.03
N LEU A 71 8.34 -5.62 8.38
CA LEU A 71 8.32 -7.06 8.63
C LEU A 71 9.61 -7.66 8.03
N PRO A 72 10.32 -8.55 8.75
CA PRO A 72 11.59 -9.14 8.29
C PRO A 72 11.48 -9.76 6.89
N ASP A 73 10.37 -10.44 6.62
CA ASP A 73 10.15 -11.19 5.38
C ASP A 73 9.24 -10.46 4.37
N TRP A 74 8.73 -9.26 4.73
CA TRP A 74 7.76 -8.55 3.92
C TRP A 74 8.03 -7.04 3.87
N PRO A 75 8.83 -6.58 2.89
CA PRO A 75 9.18 -5.17 2.74
C PRO A 75 7.94 -4.28 2.62
N GLY A 76 8.00 -3.08 3.22
CA GLY A 76 6.87 -2.15 3.18
C GLY A 76 6.40 -1.79 1.76
N GLN A 77 7.28 -1.85 0.76
CA GLN A 77 6.91 -1.64 -0.64
C GLN A 77 6.08 -2.80 -1.21
N GLN A 78 6.35 -4.03 -0.79
CA GLN A 78 5.58 -5.21 -1.18
C GLN A 78 4.15 -5.11 -0.62
N ASN A 79 4.04 -4.72 0.64
CA ASN A 79 2.76 -4.40 1.27
C ASN A 79 2.02 -3.26 0.56
N LEU A 80 2.72 -2.16 0.24
CA LEU A 80 2.12 -1.06 -0.50
C LEU A 80 1.60 -1.50 -1.88
N ILE A 81 2.25 -2.44 -2.55
CA ILE A 81 1.77 -3.04 -3.80
C ILE A 81 0.47 -3.79 -3.52
N HIS A 82 0.43 -4.67 -2.52
CA HIS A 82 -0.76 -5.43 -2.13
C HIS A 82 -1.97 -4.50 -1.93
N GLU A 83 -1.84 -3.48 -1.10
CA GLU A 83 -2.93 -2.54 -0.81
C GLU A 83 -3.32 -1.70 -2.03
N ALA A 84 -2.36 -1.34 -2.88
CA ALA A 84 -2.64 -0.64 -4.13
C ALA A 84 -3.39 -1.52 -5.14
N LEU A 85 -3.20 -2.84 -5.12
CA LEU A 85 -3.93 -3.77 -5.98
C LEU A 85 -5.41 -3.86 -5.59
N HIS A 86 -5.75 -3.78 -4.30
CA HIS A 86 -7.16 -3.68 -3.85
C HIS A 86 -7.85 -2.43 -4.41
N ILE A 87 -7.12 -1.32 -4.61
CA ILE A 87 -7.66 -0.12 -5.27
C ILE A 87 -7.91 -0.37 -6.76
N LEU A 88 -6.97 -1.03 -7.44
CA LEU A 88 -7.06 -1.28 -8.88
C LEU A 88 -8.06 -2.38 -9.23
N PHE A 89 -8.30 -3.31 -8.32
CA PHE A 89 -9.10 -4.51 -8.52
C PHE A 89 -10.01 -4.76 -7.30
N PRO A 90 -10.99 -3.90 -7.02
CA PRO A 90 -11.81 -3.96 -5.80
C PRO A 90 -12.70 -5.21 -5.69
N PHE A 91 -12.90 -5.94 -6.80
CA PHE A 91 -13.70 -7.16 -6.84
C PHE A 91 -12.84 -8.43 -6.98
N ALA A 92 -11.51 -8.29 -7.01
CA ALA A 92 -10.64 -9.45 -7.07
C ALA A 92 -10.61 -10.15 -5.71
N TRP A 93 -10.61 -11.47 -5.76
CA TRP A 93 -10.44 -12.29 -4.57
C TRP A 93 -9.03 -12.10 -4.01
N HIS A 94 -8.89 -12.21 -2.68
CA HIS A 94 -7.64 -11.95 -1.98
C HIS A 94 -6.49 -12.83 -2.49
N ASP A 95 -6.76 -14.09 -2.79
CA ASP A 95 -5.79 -15.04 -3.35
C ASP A 95 -5.23 -14.59 -4.72
N LYS A 96 -6.05 -13.95 -5.56
CA LYS A 96 -5.61 -13.37 -6.83
C LYS A 96 -4.75 -12.13 -6.62
N ILE A 97 -5.08 -11.32 -5.61
CA ILE A 97 -4.27 -10.17 -5.22
C ILE A 97 -2.90 -10.64 -4.74
N ASP A 98 -2.84 -11.66 -3.88
CA ASP A 98 -1.58 -12.25 -3.38
C ASP A 98 -0.70 -12.76 -4.53
N ARG A 99 -1.28 -13.53 -5.46
CA ARG A 99 -0.53 -14.04 -6.62
C ARG A 99 0.01 -12.92 -7.50
N LEU A 100 -0.78 -11.87 -7.72
CA LEU A 100 -0.39 -10.73 -8.54
C LEU A 100 0.67 -9.88 -7.85
N GLU A 101 0.53 -9.65 -6.55
CA GLU A 101 1.52 -8.99 -5.70
C GLU A 101 2.86 -9.72 -5.81
N PHE A 102 2.88 -11.03 -5.55
CA PHE A 102 4.10 -11.83 -5.61
C PHE A 102 4.76 -11.80 -6.99
N PHE A 103 3.95 -11.89 -8.06
CA PHE A 103 4.43 -11.76 -9.42
C PHE A 103 5.08 -10.39 -9.66
N LEU A 104 4.40 -9.29 -9.29
CA LEU A 104 4.90 -7.93 -9.49
C LEU A 104 6.14 -7.65 -8.64
N TRP A 105 6.19 -8.14 -7.40
CA TRP A 105 7.35 -7.98 -6.53
C TRP A 105 8.61 -8.61 -7.12
N LYS A 106 8.47 -9.79 -7.74
CA LYS A 106 9.59 -10.45 -8.44
C LYS A 106 10.02 -9.72 -9.71
N HIS A 107 9.08 -9.13 -10.45
CA HIS A 107 9.38 -8.50 -11.74
C HIS A 107 9.73 -7.01 -11.64
N PHE A 108 9.37 -6.33 -10.55
CA PHE A 108 9.79 -4.95 -10.34
C PHE A 108 11.28 -4.88 -10.06
N ASN A 109 11.96 -4.05 -10.85
CA ASN A 109 13.38 -3.79 -10.66
C ASN A 109 13.62 -2.88 -9.44
N ASP A 110 14.89 -2.77 -9.03
CA ASP A 110 15.27 -1.99 -7.85
C ASP A 110 14.91 -0.51 -7.97
N LYS A 111 14.93 0.06 -9.18
CA LYS A 111 14.53 1.45 -9.41
C LYS A 111 13.04 1.65 -9.13
N GLN A 112 12.19 0.72 -9.55
CA GLN A 112 10.75 0.71 -9.30
C GLN A 112 10.45 0.50 -7.81
N LYS A 113 11.10 -0.48 -7.17
CA LYS A 113 10.99 -0.74 -5.73
C LYS A 113 11.42 0.48 -4.90
N LYS A 114 12.53 1.13 -5.27
CA LYS A 114 13.01 2.36 -4.62
C LYS A 114 12.06 3.55 -4.84
N TYR A 115 11.39 3.61 -5.98
CA TYR A 115 10.39 4.65 -6.27
C TYR A 115 9.15 4.48 -5.39
N LEU A 116 8.65 3.25 -5.21
CA LEU A 116 7.51 2.96 -4.33
C LEU A 116 7.78 3.34 -2.87
N LYS A 117 9.02 3.14 -2.40
CA LYS A 117 9.43 3.51 -1.04
C LYS A 117 9.15 4.99 -0.71
N ARG A 118 9.13 5.88 -1.70
CA ARG A 118 8.88 7.32 -1.52
C ARG A 118 7.45 7.63 -1.07
N PHE A 119 6.49 6.74 -1.35
CA PHE A 119 5.10 6.90 -0.91
C PHE A 119 4.91 6.49 0.55
N ILE A 120 5.87 5.80 1.15
CA ILE A 120 5.78 5.34 2.54
C ILE A 120 6.42 6.40 3.44
N PRO A 121 5.68 7.00 4.40
CA PRO A 121 6.24 7.97 5.33
C PRO A 121 7.41 7.38 6.14
N GLY A 122 8.45 8.20 6.36
CA GLY A 122 9.61 7.79 7.15
C GLY A 122 9.29 7.56 8.63
N HIS A 123 8.31 8.27 9.18
CA HIS A 123 7.89 8.17 10.57
C HIS A 123 6.67 7.25 10.72
N CYS A 124 6.59 6.55 11.85
CA CYS A 124 5.40 5.77 12.18
C CYS A 124 4.35 6.64 12.86
N VAL A 125 3.09 6.52 12.45
CA VAL A 125 1.96 7.12 13.16
C VAL A 125 1.48 6.16 14.25
N LYS A 126 1.02 6.72 15.39
CA LYS A 126 0.31 5.94 16.42
C LYS A 126 -1.07 5.61 15.87
N CYS A 127 -1.28 4.39 15.41
CA CYS A 127 -2.61 3.93 15.00
C CYS A 127 -3.38 3.47 16.23
N ASN A 128 -4.61 3.97 16.42
CA ASN A 128 -5.51 3.43 17.45
C ASN A 128 -6.23 2.21 16.85
N PRO A 129 -6.10 1.00 17.43
CA PRO A 129 -6.74 -0.21 16.93
C PRO A 129 -8.24 -0.04 16.70
N ARG A 130 -8.93 0.74 17.56
CA ARG A 130 -10.38 0.99 17.45
C ARG A 130 -10.79 1.67 16.14
N GLN A 131 -9.93 2.52 15.57
CA GLN A 131 -10.20 3.17 14.29
C GLN A 131 -10.04 2.21 13.11
N ILE A 132 -9.13 1.24 13.22
CA ILE A 132 -8.98 0.16 12.23
C ILE A 132 -10.16 -0.82 12.34
N THR A 133 -10.59 -1.15 13.56
CA THR A 133 -11.76 -2.04 13.79
C THR A 133 -13.07 -1.47 13.25
N LEU A 134 -13.32 -0.17 13.43
CA LEU A 134 -14.49 0.51 12.86
C LEU A 134 -14.39 0.58 11.33
N ALA A 135 -13.22 0.96 10.80
CA ALA A 135 -12.97 0.99 9.36
C ALA A 135 -13.11 -0.40 8.69
N HIS A 136 -12.70 -1.48 9.36
CA HIS A 136 -12.79 -2.84 8.84
C HIS A 136 -14.25 -3.32 8.72
N LYS A 137 -15.07 -3.06 9.75
CA LYS A 137 -16.50 -3.41 9.73
C LYS A 137 -17.25 -2.64 8.63
N ASP A 138 -16.91 -1.37 8.43
CA ASP A 138 -17.55 -0.52 7.41
C ASP A 138 -17.08 -0.81 5.97
N CYS A 139 -15.91 -1.46 5.77
CA CYS A 139 -15.36 -1.74 4.44
C CYS A 139 -15.81 -3.09 3.87
N TYR A 140 -16.21 -4.06 4.70
CA TYR A 140 -16.58 -5.42 4.28
C TYR A 140 -18.04 -5.82 4.57
N GLN A 141 -18.84 -4.95 5.21
CA GLN A 141 -20.29 -5.12 5.31
C GLN A 141 -21.01 -4.39 4.16
N LYS A 142 -21.16 -5.07 3.02
CA LYS A 142 -22.21 -4.80 2.04
C LYS A 142 -22.77 -6.11 1.51
#